data_AF-A0AAD0TFU9-F1
#
_entry.id   AF-A0AAD0TFU9-F1
#
_cell.length_a   1.000
_cell.length_b   1.000
_cell.length_c   1.000
_cell.angle_alpha   90.00
_cell.angle_beta   90.00
_cell.angle_gamma   90.00
#
_symmetry.space_group_name_H-M   'P 1'
#
loop_
_entity.id
_entity.type
_entity.pdbx_description
1 polymer ?
#
loop_
_entity_poly.entity_id
_entity_poly.type
_entity_poly.pdbx_seq_one_letter_code
_entity_poly.pdbx_strand_id
1 'polypeptide(L)' 'MQLHMGIRKEGDVLRLKALDGCSDAELAQMLRTTGIEIVVGPMEGGRSRIGIRAPKGFSLKVERLRKCQSTEDYLASPKH' A
#
# COMPACT_ATOMS: atom_id res chain seq x y z
N MET A 1 -6.90 -13.71 3.83
CA MET A 1 -6.45 -12.30 3.94
C MET A 1 -5.58 -12.14 5.17
N GLN A 2 -4.53 -11.34 5.08
CA GLN A 2 -3.68 -10.90 6.18
C GLN A 2 -3.81 -9.39 6.32
N LEU A 3 -3.95 -8.90 7.55
CA LEU A 3 -4.03 -7.46 7.85
C LEU A 3 -2.67 -6.97 8.37
N HIS A 4 -2.14 -5.94 7.73
CA HIS A 4 -0.99 -5.18 8.20
C HIS A 4 -1.46 -3.79 8.61
N MET A 5 -1.27 -3.40 9.86
CA MET A 5 -1.76 -2.12 10.38
C MET A 5 -0.64 -1.35 11.09
N GLY A 6 -0.60 -0.03 10.90
CA GLY A 6 0.33 0.82 11.63
C GLY A 6 0.04 2.30 11.47
N ILE A 7 0.65 3.10 12.35
CA ILE A 7 0.60 4.57 12.26
C ILE A 7 1.60 5.02 11.20
N ARG A 8 1.15 5.87 10.28
CA ARG A 8 1.96 6.44 9.20
C ARG A 8 1.88 7.94 9.25
N LYS A 9 2.95 8.58 8.79
CA LYS A 9 3.05 10.02 8.60
C LYS A 9 3.50 10.33 7.18
N GLU A 10 3.42 11.61 6.82
CA GLU A 10 4.00 12.09 5.58
C GLU A 10 5.47 11.66 5.44
N GLY A 11 5.85 11.18 4.26
CA GLY A 11 7.18 10.59 4.02
C GLY A 11 7.25 9.07 4.14
N ASP A 12 6.29 8.43 4.81
CA ASP A 12 6.25 6.98 4.93
C ASP A 12 5.69 6.35 3.64
N VAL A 13 6.40 5.35 3.12
CA VAL A 13 6.01 4.57 1.95
C VAL A 13 5.78 3.13 2.37
N LEU A 14 4.62 2.61 1.98
CA LEU A 14 4.25 1.21 2.16
C LEU A 14 4.55 0.45 0.87
N ARG A 15 5.46 -0.53 0.93
CA ARG A 15 5.74 -1.44 -0.18
C ARG A 15 5.17 -2.81 0.11
N LEU A 16 4.18 -3.21 -0.67
CA LEU A 16 3.64 -4.56 -0.67
C LEU A 16 4.37 -5.38 -1.74
N LYS A 17 4.94 -6.52 -1.36
CA LYS A 17 5.67 -7.42 -2.27
C LYS A 17 5.15 -8.83 -2.15
N ALA A 18 5.02 -9.52 -3.28
CA ALA A 18 4.80 -10.97 -3.27
C ALA A 18 5.96 -11.67 -2.55
N LEU A 19 5.66 -12.73 -1.80
CA LEU A 19 6.66 -13.62 -1.25
C LEU A 19 7.27 -14.48 -2.35
N ASP A 20 8.53 -14.86 -2.18
CA ASP A 20 9.22 -15.75 -3.09
C ASP A 20 8.48 -17.10 -3.18
N GLY A 21 8.43 -17.68 -4.38
CA GLY A 21 7.79 -18.98 -4.64
C GLY A 21 6.33 -18.93 -5.10
N CYS A 22 5.74 -17.75 -5.28
CA CYS A 22 4.46 -17.58 -6.00
C CYS A 22 4.72 -17.34 -7.49
N SER A 23 4.05 -18.09 -8.36
CA SER A 23 4.05 -17.81 -9.79
C SER A 23 3.17 -16.59 -10.12
N ASP A 24 3.46 -15.92 -11.24
CA ASP A 24 2.67 -14.77 -11.70
C ASP A 24 1.19 -15.13 -11.93
N ALA A 25 0.92 -16.36 -12.40
CA ALA A 25 -0.43 -16.84 -12.64
C ALA A 25 -1.22 -16.99 -11.33
N GLU A 26 -0.60 -17.57 -10.30
CA GLU A 26 -1.20 -17.69 -8.97
C GLU A 26 -1.41 -16.30 -8.34
N LEU A 27 -0.43 -15.41 -8.48
CA LEU A 27 -0.53 -14.03 -7.99
C LEU A 27 -1.70 -13.29 -8.65
N ALA A 28 -1.80 -13.34 -9.98
CA ALA A 28 -2.88 -12.73 -10.73
C ALA A 28 -4.24 -13.32 -10.35
N GLN A 29 -4.32 -14.63 -10.10
CA GLN A 29 -5.54 -15.27 -9.64
C GLN A 29 -5.93 -14.81 -8.24
N MET A 30 -4.99 -14.77 -7.28
CA MET A 30 -5.24 -14.28 -5.93
C MET A 30 -5.73 -12.83 -5.94
N LEU A 31 -5.08 -11.97 -6.73
CA LEU A 31 -5.44 -10.56 -6.85
C LEU A 31 -6.82 -10.37 -7.48
N ARG A 32 -7.18 -11.14 -8.51
CA ARG A 32 -8.52 -11.10 -9.10
C ARG A 32 -9.62 -11.60 -8.15
N THR A 33 -9.30 -12.59 -7.32
CA THR A 33 -10.29 -13.23 -6.44
C THR A 33 -10.48 -12.46 -5.14
N THR A 34 -9.40 -11.93 -4.57
CA THR A 34 -9.40 -11.35 -3.22
C THR A 34 -9.11 -9.85 -3.22
N GLY A 35 -8.36 -9.37 -4.20
CA GLY A 35 -7.91 -7.97 -4.25
C GLY A 35 -6.90 -7.61 -3.17
N ILE A 36 -6.60 -6.31 -3.11
CA ILE A 36 -5.86 -5.66 -2.03
C ILE A 36 -6.76 -4.52 -1.54
N GLU A 37 -6.93 -4.41 -0.24
CA GLU A 37 -7.72 -3.34 0.38
C GLU A 37 -6.79 -2.41 1.15
N ILE A 38 -6.97 -1.10 0.95
CA ILE A 38 -6.27 -0.04 1.67
C ILE A 38 -7.30 0.70 2.51
N VAL A 39 -7.15 0.64 3.82
CA VAL A 39 -8.04 1.29 4.79
C VAL A 39 -7.28 2.44 5.43
N VAL A 40 -7.76 3.67 5.22
CA VAL A 40 -7.18 4.89 5.79
C VAL A 40 -8.07 5.35 6.93
N GLY A 41 -7.51 5.38 8.13
CA GLY A 41 -8.16 5.93 9.32
C GLY A 41 -8.12 7.45 9.37
N PRO A 42 -8.78 8.07 10.36
CA PRO A 42 -8.75 9.51 10.55
C PRO A 42 -7.31 10.03 10.69
N MET A 43 -7.10 11.27 10.26
CA MET A 43 -5.81 11.95 10.36
C MET A 43 -5.77 12.82 11.63
N GLU A 44 -4.76 12.61 12.47
CA GLU A 44 -4.54 13.34 13.72
C GLU A 44 -3.06 13.74 13.82
N GLY A 45 -2.78 15.05 13.91
CA GLY A 45 -1.41 15.55 14.08
C GLY A 45 -0.44 15.14 12.96
N GLY A 46 -0.91 15.14 11.70
CA GLY A 46 -0.11 14.72 10.53
C GLY A 46 0.17 13.21 10.47
N ARG A 47 -0.58 12.41 11.24
CA ARG A 47 -0.47 10.95 11.26
C ARG A 47 -1.82 10.33 10.96
N SER A 48 -1.83 9.19 10.30
CA SER A 48 -3.03 8.37 10.11
C SER A 48 -2.72 6.91 10.37
N ARG A 49 -3.71 6.16 10.87
CA ARG A 49 -3.63 4.71 10.94
C ARG A 49 -3.96 4.15 9.56
N ILE A 50 -3.01 3.47 8.94
CA ILE A 50 -3.22 2.81 7.65
C ILE A 50 -3.22 1.30 7.86
N GLY A 51 -4.26 0.65 7.34
CA GLY A 51 -4.40 -0.80 7.25
C GLY A 51 -4.30 -1.28 5.80
N ILE A 52 -3.50 -2.31 5.54
CA ILE A 52 -3.42 -2.99 4.25
C ILE A 52 -3.90 -4.43 4.46
N ARG A 53 -4.97 -4.82 3.77
CA ARG A 53 -5.39 -6.23 3.70
C ARG A 53 -4.96 -6.80 2.36
N ALA A 54 -4.18 -7.87 2.41
CA ALA A 54 -3.64 -8.53 1.23
C ALA A 54 -3.76 -10.07 1.36
N PRO A 55 -3.64 -10.82 0.25
CA PRO A 55 -3.46 -12.27 0.32
C PRO A 55 -2.22 -12.65 1.16
N LYS A 56 -2.21 -13.85 1.74
CA LYS A 56 -1.11 -14.32 2.62
C LYS A 56 0.24 -14.43 1.89
N GLY A 57 0.24 -14.47 0.56
CA GLY A 57 1.44 -14.48 -0.28
C GLY A 57 2.12 -13.11 -0.42
N PHE A 58 1.79 -12.13 0.42
CA PHE A 58 2.40 -10.80 0.37
C PHE A 58 3.05 -10.42 1.70
N SER A 59 4.14 -9.67 1.61
CA SER A 59 4.81 -9.01 2.73
C SER A 59 4.70 -7.50 2.59
N LEU A 60 4.50 -6.81 3.71
CA LEU A 60 4.49 -5.35 3.77
C LEU A 60 5.80 -4.86 4.40
N LYS A 61 6.51 -3.98 3.68
CA LYS A 61 7.67 -3.24 4.18
C LYS A 61 7.33 -1.76 4.28
N VAL A 62 7.79 -1.13 5.35
CA VAL A 62 7.70 0.33 5.53
C VAL A 62 9.06 0.93 5.24
N GLU A 63 9.08 1.95 4.40
CA GLU A 63 10.28 2.72 4.08
C GLU A 63 10.00 4.20 4.31
N ARG A 64 11.01 4.98 4.65
CA ARG A 64 10.88 6.43 4.82
C ARG A 64 11.67 7.14 3.74
N LEU A 65 10.99 7.91 2.90
CA LEU A 65 11.66 8.72 1.90
C LEU A 65 12.32 9.94 2.56
N ARG A 66 13.54 10.27 2.14
CA ARG A 66 14.26 11.48 2.59
C ARG A 66 13.65 12.76 2.04
N LYS A 67 12.96 12.68 0.90
CA LYS A 67 12.14 13.72 0.31
C LYS A 67 10.80 13.08 -0.06
N CYS A 68 9.72 13.51 0.56
CA CYS A 68 8.39 13.18 0.09
C CYS A 68 8.05 14.23 -0.97
N GLN A 69 8.15 13.86 -2.25
CA GLN A 69 7.59 14.70 -3.31
C GLN A 69 6.10 14.36 -3.35
N SER A 70 5.24 15.38 -3.27
CA SER A 70 3.81 15.20 -3.50
C SER A 70 3.62 14.52 -4.85
N THR A 71 2.80 13.47 -4.88
CA THR A 71 2.34 12.86 -6.13
C THR A 71 1.03 13.50 -6.59
N GLU A 72 0.62 14.66 -6.05
CA GLU A 72 -0.55 15.40 -6.56
C GLU A 72 -0.43 15.66 -8.07
N ASP A 73 0.77 15.97 -8.55
CA ASP A 73 1.01 16.18 -9.98
C ASP A 73 0.76 14.91 -10.81
N TYR A 74 0.88 13.70 -10.23
CA TYR A 74 0.50 12.44 -10.88
C TYR A 74 -1.02 12.21 -10.90
N LEU A 75 -1.76 12.85 -9.98
CA LEU A 75 -3.23 12.77 -9.90
C LEU A 75 -3.91 13.91 -10.67
N ALA A 76 -3.18 14.99 -10.97
CA ALA A 76 -3.64 16.05 -11.85
C ALA A 76 -3.82 15.47 -13.27
N SER A 77 -5.08 15.23 -13.65
CA SER A 77 -5.41 14.83 -15.03
C SER A 77 -4.84 15.85 -16.02
N PRO A 78 -4.31 15.43 -17.18
CA PRO A 78 -3.86 16.38 -18.19
C PRO A 78 -5.05 17.24 -18.59
N LYS A 79 -4.88 18.57 -18.47
CA LYS A 79 -5.84 19.53 -19.02
C LYS A 79 -5.86 19.31 -20.54
N HIS A 80 -6.95 18.74 -21.05
CA HIS A 80 -7.29 18.74 -22.48
C HIS A 80 -7.65 20.16 -22.94
#